data_AF-A0A4S2ML62-F1
#
_entry.id   AF-A0A4S2ML62-F1
#
_cell.length_a   1.000
_cell.length_b   1.000
_cell.length_c   1.000
_cell.angle_alpha   90.00
_cell.angle_beta   90.00
_cell.angle_gamma   90.00
#
_symmetry.space_group_name_H-M   'P 1'
#
loop_
_entity.id
_entity.type
_entity.pdbx_description
1 polymer ?
#
loop_
_entity_poly.entity_id
_entity_poly.type
_entity_poly.pdbx_seq_one_letter_code
_entity_poly.pdbx_strand_id
1 'polypeptide(L)'
;LTKWAIEQVTVSQVFGIVDMYQDLDRSNSDQNRIERKLSQLEARAAETLSRVKRAFYSGDAEVTITRTHLFDLRKFLFIMHYRSPLLHERLTDSPEEYSANDRDALLFYMRTNVLDVTIDYEGEWLKTILQRAYPPDARWFYMNVTAYFLAFCTPSASFEEFLLTQNAYSILERINDGPDSKWTATHLLSPLTPDLIMVCRLGFMPHNSPSGLHPFESFMWEVTKASHTYCLKETLLEALPVSNAGNSYTTIVNGVVVPLLDSSTRRPEKDQFFFPFHQLPTKYVQRINSVILEQTHSIAMVVYRSEKALQQALLAY
;
A
#
# COMPACT_ATOMS: atom_id res chain seq x y z
N LEU A 1 21.77 13.93 -26.40
CA LEU A 1 20.94 12.72 -26.19
C LEU A 1 21.80 11.71 -25.46
N THR A 2 21.74 11.71 -24.13
CA THR A 2 22.43 10.72 -23.31
C THR A 2 21.76 9.38 -23.57
N LYS A 3 22.51 8.42 -24.10
CA LYS A 3 22.01 7.09 -24.43
C LYS A 3 21.88 6.34 -23.10
N TRP A 4 20.66 6.25 -22.55
CA TRP A 4 20.40 5.40 -21.39
C TRP A 4 20.64 3.95 -21.81
N ALA A 5 21.62 3.29 -21.22
CA ALA A 5 21.91 1.88 -21.42
C ALA A 5 21.31 1.09 -20.26
N ILE A 6 20.60 0.01 -20.56
CA ILE A 6 20.15 -0.95 -19.53
C ILE A 6 21.36 -1.78 -19.15
N GLU A 7 21.85 -1.61 -17.92
CA GLU A 7 22.95 -2.41 -17.36
C GLU A 7 22.40 -3.48 -16.42
N GLN A 8 22.87 -4.71 -16.57
CA GLN A 8 22.52 -5.81 -15.69
C GLN A 8 23.49 -5.87 -14.52
N VAL A 9 22.95 -5.85 -13.29
CA VAL A 9 23.74 -5.97 -12.06
C VAL A 9 23.16 -7.04 -11.15
N THR A 10 24.02 -7.79 -10.46
CA THR A 10 23.59 -8.69 -9.39
C THR A 10 23.18 -7.88 -8.17
N VAL A 11 21.91 -7.99 -7.76
CA VAL A 11 21.36 -7.18 -6.68
C VAL A 11 21.60 -7.85 -5.33
N SER A 12 22.50 -7.28 -4.53
CA SER A 12 22.63 -7.57 -3.08
C SER A 12 22.21 -6.38 -2.21
N GLN A 13 21.41 -5.47 -2.77
CA GLN A 13 21.18 -4.14 -2.23
C GLN A 13 19.80 -4.01 -1.58
N VAL A 14 19.76 -3.34 -0.42
CA VAL A 14 18.51 -2.96 0.25
C VAL A 14 18.02 -1.64 -0.37
N PHE A 15 16.77 -1.60 -0.82
CA PHE A 15 16.18 -0.45 -1.53
C PHE A 15 15.61 0.66 -0.60
N GLY A 16 16.13 0.79 0.62
CA GLY A 16 15.68 1.80 1.59
C GLY A 16 16.64 2.99 1.70
N ILE A 17 16.08 4.19 1.84
CA ILE A 17 16.86 5.38 2.27
C ILE A 17 17.20 5.19 3.76
N VAL A 18 18.49 5.15 4.09
CA VAL A 18 19.02 4.98 5.45
C VAL A 18 19.03 6.34 6.16
N ASP A 19 18.67 6.37 7.45
CA ASP A 19 18.71 7.54 8.34
C ASP A 19 17.90 8.76 7.85
N MET A 20 16.65 8.53 7.45
CA MET A 20 15.76 9.53 6.86
C MET A 20 15.12 10.46 7.89
N TYR A 21 15.00 10.02 9.15
CA TYR A 21 14.32 10.76 10.21
C TYR A 21 15.22 10.98 11.43
N GLN A 22 16.30 11.73 11.25
CA GLN A 22 17.01 12.33 12.38
C GLN A 22 16.07 13.35 13.04
N ASP A 23 15.95 13.30 14.37
CA ASP A 23 15.08 14.23 15.10
C ASP A 23 15.58 15.67 14.88
N LEU A 24 14.75 16.53 14.29
CA LEU A 24 15.12 17.93 14.02
C LEU A 24 15.34 18.73 15.31
N ASP A 25 14.79 18.25 16.43
CA ASP A 25 15.07 18.81 17.74
C ASP A 25 16.44 18.35 18.26
N ARG A 26 17.46 19.16 17.98
CA ARG A 26 18.84 18.96 18.47
C ARG A 26 18.96 18.94 20.00
N SER A 27 17.93 19.37 20.73
CA SER A 27 17.90 19.32 22.20
C SER A 27 17.43 17.97 22.74
N ASN A 28 16.84 17.12 21.90
CA ASN A 28 16.45 15.76 22.28
C ASN A 28 17.69 14.86 22.38
N SER A 29 17.86 14.18 23.51
CA SER A 29 19.00 13.27 23.73
C SER A 29 18.93 12.00 22.89
N ASP A 30 17.75 11.64 22.37
CA ASP A 30 17.55 10.47 21.50
C ASP A 30 17.20 10.90 20.06
N GLN A 31 18.20 11.39 19.34
CA GLN A 31 18.12 11.80 17.93
C GLN A 31 17.62 10.69 16.99
N ASN A 32 17.75 9.41 17.41
CA ASN A 32 17.40 8.23 16.62
C ASN A 32 16.08 7.58 17.07
N ARG A 33 15.27 8.28 17.88
CA ARG A 33 14.02 7.74 18.43
C ARG A 33 13.03 7.33 17.34
N ILE A 34 12.88 8.14 16.29
CA ILE A 34 11.96 7.86 15.19
C ILE A 34 12.46 6.64 14.41
N GLU A 35 13.73 6.61 14.05
CA GLU A 35 14.31 5.47 13.34
C GLU A 35 14.24 4.15 14.13
N ARG A 36 14.44 4.19 15.45
CA ARG A 36 14.29 2.99 16.29
C ARG A 36 12.86 2.45 16.25
N LYS A 37 11.86 3.32 16.27
CA LYS A 37 10.45 2.91 16.16
C LYS A 37 10.09 2.39 14.78
N LEU A 38 10.65 2.99 13.73
CA LEU A 38 10.49 2.51 12.36
C LEU A 38 11.12 1.13 12.17
N SER A 39 12.34 0.93 12.67
CA SER A 39 13.02 -0.36 12.67
C SER A 39 12.21 -1.46 13.39
N GLN A 40 11.62 -1.14 14.54
CA GLN A 40 10.74 -2.08 15.25
C GLN A 40 9.47 -2.41 14.44
N LEU A 41 8.87 -1.44 13.77
CA LEU A 41 7.71 -1.68 12.91
C LEU A 41 8.08 -2.53 11.69
N GLU A 42 9.20 -2.21 11.05
CA GLU A 42 9.74 -2.96 9.93
C GLU A 42 10.02 -4.41 10.33
N ALA A 43 10.60 -4.66 11.50
CA ALA A 43 10.81 -6.02 12.00
C ALA A 43 9.50 -6.82 12.14
N ARG A 44 8.44 -6.21 12.70
CA ARG A 44 7.12 -6.86 12.84
C ARG A 44 6.42 -7.08 11.50
N ALA A 45 6.54 -6.12 10.57
CA ALA A 45 6.03 -6.28 9.22
C ALA A 45 6.80 -7.37 8.45
N ALA A 46 8.13 -7.42 8.58
CA ALA A 46 8.99 -8.41 7.96
C ALA A 46 8.70 -9.83 8.47
N GLU A 47 8.35 -9.99 9.76
CA GLU A 47 7.88 -11.27 10.29
C GLU A 47 6.60 -11.74 9.57
N THR A 48 5.63 -10.82 9.42
CA THR A 48 4.38 -11.10 8.71
C THR A 48 4.65 -11.47 7.25
N LEU A 49 5.45 -10.67 6.54
CA LEU A 49 5.82 -10.93 5.14
C LEU A 49 6.61 -12.24 4.98
N SER A 50 7.44 -12.60 5.95
CA SER A 50 8.17 -13.88 5.94
C SER A 50 7.22 -15.06 6.09
N ARG A 51 6.17 -14.94 6.91
CA ARG A 51 5.11 -15.95 7.02
C ARG A 51 4.33 -16.09 5.72
N VAL A 52 3.96 -14.98 5.08
CA VAL A 52 3.28 -14.97 3.77
C VAL A 52 4.14 -15.67 2.71
N LYS A 53 5.42 -15.29 2.58
CA LYS A 53 6.34 -15.94 1.64
C LYS A 53 6.50 -17.43 1.92
N ARG A 54 6.62 -17.82 3.19
CA ARG A 54 6.73 -19.23 3.57
C ARG A 54 5.48 -20.02 3.18
N ALA A 55 4.29 -19.51 3.48
CA ALA A 55 3.04 -20.16 3.10
C ALA A 55 2.95 -20.33 1.58
N PHE A 56 3.28 -19.27 0.83
CA PHE A 56 3.32 -19.30 -0.63
C PHE A 56 4.28 -20.35 -1.18
N TYR A 57 5.55 -20.36 -0.73
CA TYR A 57 6.55 -21.32 -1.23
C TYR A 57 6.32 -22.76 -0.76
N SER A 58 5.56 -22.97 0.32
CA SER A 58 5.09 -24.29 0.74
C SER A 58 3.94 -24.82 -0.14
N GLY A 59 3.33 -23.97 -0.97
CA GLY A 59 2.17 -24.32 -1.80
C GLY A 59 0.83 -24.23 -1.06
N ASP A 60 0.77 -23.50 0.05
CA ASP A 60 -0.48 -23.26 0.76
C ASP A 60 -1.43 -22.42 -0.11
N ALA A 61 -2.73 -22.71 -0.07
CA ALA A 61 -3.72 -21.96 -0.85
C ALA A 61 -3.99 -20.55 -0.28
N GLU A 62 -3.77 -20.37 1.02
CA GLU A 62 -4.00 -19.13 1.74
C GLU A 62 -3.04 -18.95 2.92
N VAL A 63 -2.96 -17.73 3.44
CA VAL A 63 -2.20 -17.40 4.65
C VAL A 63 -3.10 -16.75 5.70
N THR A 64 -2.97 -17.21 6.95
CA THR A 64 -3.69 -16.64 8.09
C THR A 64 -2.86 -15.56 8.77
N ILE A 65 -3.44 -14.36 8.90
CA ILE A 65 -2.83 -13.21 9.57
C ILE A 65 -3.77 -12.74 10.70
N THR A 66 -3.22 -12.49 11.88
CA THR A 66 -4.01 -11.94 13.00
C THR A 66 -4.25 -10.44 12.81
N ARG A 67 -5.28 -9.89 13.46
CA ARG A 67 -5.57 -8.45 13.41
C ARG A 67 -4.37 -7.57 13.73
N THR A 68 -3.60 -7.91 14.78
CA THR A 68 -2.39 -7.17 15.19
C THR A 68 -1.36 -7.09 14.06
N HIS A 69 -1.00 -8.24 13.48
CA HIS A 69 -0.02 -8.31 12.41
C HIS A 69 -0.51 -7.60 11.13
N LEU A 70 -1.81 -7.69 10.83
CA LEU A 70 -2.40 -6.98 9.70
C LEU A 70 -2.33 -5.45 9.89
N PHE A 71 -2.56 -4.96 11.11
CA PHE A 71 -2.44 -3.53 11.42
C PHE A 71 -0.99 -3.04 11.37
N ASP A 72 -0.03 -3.80 11.90
CA ASP A 72 1.40 -3.50 11.75
C ASP A 72 1.80 -3.45 10.27
N LEU A 73 1.36 -4.42 9.46
CA LEU A 73 1.64 -4.45 8.03
C LEU A 73 1.04 -3.24 7.29
N ARG A 74 -0.22 -2.87 7.58
CA ARG A 74 -0.86 -1.68 6.99
C ARG A 74 -0.14 -0.38 7.38
N LYS A 75 0.28 -0.26 8.64
CA LYS A 75 1.06 0.87 9.11
C LYS A 75 2.39 0.95 8.39
N PHE A 76 3.09 -0.18 8.28
CA PHE A 76 4.34 -0.28 7.55
C PHE A 76 4.16 0.17 6.09
N LEU A 77 3.15 -0.35 5.38
CA LEU A 77 2.89 0.01 3.99
C LEU A 77 2.59 1.50 3.82
N PHE A 78 1.76 2.08 4.69
CA PHE A 78 1.49 3.51 4.65
C PHE A 78 2.76 4.34 4.88
N ILE A 79 3.57 3.98 5.87
CA ILE A 79 4.82 4.70 6.16
C ILE A 79 5.79 4.56 4.99
N MET A 80 5.94 3.37 4.42
CA MET A 80 6.81 3.17 3.25
C MET A 80 6.33 3.97 2.03
N HIS A 81 5.02 4.10 1.87
CA HIS A 81 4.43 4.96 0.86
C HIS A 81 4.73 6.45 1.13
N TYR A 82 4.61 6.87 2.39
CA TYR A 82 4.95 8.22 2.86
C TYR A 82 6.45 8.54 2.74
N ARG A 83 7.31 7.51 2.81
CA ARG A 83 8.77 7.57 2.60
C ARG A 83 9.19 7.59 1.13
N SER A 84 8.25 7.50 0.19
CA SER A 84 8.58 7.51 -1.22
C SER A 84 9.29 8.79 -1.62
N PRO A 85 10.23 8.77 -2.59
CA PRO A 85 10.86 9.99 -3.10
C PRO A 85 9.85 11.08 -3.47
N LEU A 86 8.69 10.68 -4.01
CA LEU A 86 7.57 11.57 -4.34
C LEU A 86 7.07 12.42 -3.16
N LEU A 87 7.17 11.92 -1.93
CA LEU A 87 6.75 12.62 -0.72
C LEU A 87 7.92 13.01 0.18
N HIS A 88 9.11 12.45 -0.05
CA HIS A 88 10.30 12.78 0.70
C HIS A 88 10.69 14.26 0.57
N GLU A 89 10.56 14.82 -0.64
CA GLU A 89 10.83 16.25 -0.90
C GLU A 89 9.97 17.19 -0.03
N ARG A 90 8.86 16.70 0.55
CA ARG A 90 8.02 17.45 1.50
C ARG A 90 8.66 17.62 2.89
N LEU A 91 9.66 16.79 3.22
CA LEU A 91 10.18 16.58 4.58
C LEU A 91 11.70 16.77 4.69
N THR A 92 12.37 17.28 3.64
CA THR A 92 13.81 17.54 3.65
C THR A 92 14.18 18.83 4.39
N ASP A 93 15.48 18.96 4.74
CA ASP A 93 16.06 19.98 5.62
C ASP A 93 15.94 21.44 5.14
N SER A 94 15.41 21.69 3.95
CA SER A 94 15.08 23.02 3.43
C SER A 94 13.56 23.16 3.28
N PRO A 95 12.80 23.31 4.39
CA PRO A 95 11.40 23.72 4.32
C PRO A 95 11.19 25.01 3.51
N GLU A 96 12.24 25.81 3.32
CA GLU A 96 12.32 26.94 2.39
C GLU A 96 12.23 26.57 0.91
N GLU A 97 12.69 25.39 0.49
CA GLU A 97 12.69 24.92 -0.91
C GLU A 97 11.46 24.05 -1.25
N TYR A 98 10.72 23.55 -0.25
CA TYR A 98 9.46 22.83 -0.48
C TYR A 98 8.46 23.74 -1.19
N SER A 99 8.06 23.38 -2.42
CA SER A 99 7.18 24.18 -3.27
C SER A 99 5.91 23.44 -3.68
N ALA A 100 5.08 23.03 -2.71
CA ALA A 100 3.76 22.48 -2.97
C ALA A 100 2.64 23.33 -2.35
N ASN A 101 1.40 23.02 -2.74
CA ASN A 101 0.20 23.78 -2.38
C ASN A 101 -0.13 23.80 -0.88
N ASP A 102 0.36 22.85 -0.10
CA ASP A 102 0.09 22.69 1.33
C ASP A 102 1.23 23.18 2.24
N ARG A 103 2.32 23.69 1.65
CA ARG A 103 3.55 24.14 2.31
C ARG A 103 3.30 24.95 3.58
N ASP A 104 2.61 26.08 3.47
CA ASP A 104 2.47 27.00 4.61
C ASP A 104 1.65 26.36 5.75
N ALA A 105 0.66 25.54 5.41
CA ALA A 105 -0.15 24.81 6.40
C ALA A 105 0.65 23.67 7.07
N LEU A 106 1.48 22.95 6.31
CA LEU A 106 2.33 21.88 6.82
C LEU A 106 3.43 22.44 7.75
N LEU A 107 4.11 23.52 7.34
CA LEU A 107 5.15 24.15 8.16
C LEU A 107 4.60 24.74 9.46
N PHE A 108 3.41 25.34 9.42
CA PHE A 108 2.72 25.80 10.63
C PHE A 108 2.42 24.63 11.60
N TYR A 109 1.96 23.51 11.04
CA TYR A 109 1.63 22.33 11.82
C TYR A 109 2.88 21.65 12.43
N MET A 110 3.97 21.49 11.67
CA MET A 110 5.21 20.86 12.14
C MET A 110 5.88 21.62 13.30
N ARG A 111 5.77 22.95 13.34
CA ARG A 111 6.32 23.78 14.43
C ARG A 111 5.60 23.61 15.76
N THR A 112 4.41 23.02 15.76
CA THR A 112 3.50 23.04 16.92
C THR A 112 3.17 21.67 17.49
N ASN A 113 3.45 20.56 16.78
CA ASN A 113 3.00 19.23 17.19
C ASN A 113 4.03 18.13 16.89
N VAL A 114 4.33 17.30 17.88
CA VAL A 114 5.07 16.03 17.73
C VAL A 114 4.12 14.88 18.04
N LEU A 115 3.94 13.95 17.09
CA LEU A 115 3.01 12.84 17.25
C LEU A 115 3.70 11.55 17.70
N ASP A 116 3.21 10.96 18.78
CA ASP A 116 3.55 9.60 19.19
C ASP A 116 2.26 8.87 19.58
N VAL A 117 1.86 7.85 18.81
CA VAL A 117 0.59 7.15 18.99
C VAL A 117 0.80 5.65 19.07
N THR A 118 0.41 5.07 20.21
CA THR A 118 0.31 3.63 20.43
C THR A 118 -0.99 3.11 19.84
N ILE A 119 -0.95 1.96 19.16
CA ILE A 119 -2.13 1.35 18.53
C ILE A 119 -2.87 0.48 19.54
N ASP A 120 -4.19 0.69 19.63
CA ASP A 120 -5.12 -0.18 20.34
C ASP A 120 -6.03 -0.96 19.36
N TYR A 121 -6.66 -2.01 19.88
CA TYR A 121 -7.56 -2.89 19.13
C TYR A 121 -8.97 -2.31 18.95
N GLU A 122 -9.30 -1.26 19.68
CA GLU A 122 -10.64 -0.63 19.74
C GLU A 122 -10.80 0.49 18.69
N GLY A 123 -9.69 0.92 18.07
CA GLY A 123 -9.68 1.98 17.06
C GLY A 123 -9.55 3.39 17.63
N GLU A 124 -9.30 3.55 18.93
CA GLU A 124 -9.14 4.87 19.57
C GLU A 124 -7.88 5.61 19.08
N TRP A 125 -6.84 4.85 18.74
CA TRP A 125 -5.63 5.35 18.08
C TRP A 125 -5.94 6.08 16.77
N LEU A 126 -6.97 5.65 16.02
CA LEU A 126 -7.37 6.28 14.77
C LEU A 126 -8.01 7.66 15.02
N LYS A 127 -8.82 7.79 16.08
CA LYS A 127 -9.33 9.08 16.54
C LYS A 127 -8.19 9.99 16.98
N THR A 128 -7.21 9.44 17.69
CA THR A 128 -6.03 10.18 18.13
C THR A 128 -5.23 10.73 16.95
N ILE A 129 -5.01 9.92 15.91
CA ILE A 129 -4.36 10.36 14.67
C ILE A 129 -5.19 11.46 14.00
N LEU A 130 -6.50 11.28 13.82
CA LEU A 130 -7.37 12.28 13.20
C LEU A 130 -7.39 13.63 13.95
N GLN A 131 -7.24 13.60 15.27
CA GLN A 131 -7.24 14.82 16.09
C GLN A 131 -5.89 15.50 16.17
N ARG A 132 -4.81 14.71 16.18
CA ARG A 132 -3.49 15.22 16.53
C ARG A 132 -2.55 15.34 15.34
N ALA A 133 -2.69 14.51 14.29
CA ALA A 133 -1.81 14.50 13.11
C ALA A 133 -2.18 15.60 12.12
N TYR A 134 -1.29 15.89 11.16
CA TYR A 134 -1.57 16.87 10.10
C TYR A 134 -2.85 16.44 9.37
N PRO A 135 -3.95 17.24 9.36
CA PRO A 135 -5.27 16.73 9.00
C PRO A 135 -5.36 16.07 7.60
N PRO A 136 -4.71 16.59 6.55
CA PRO A 136 -4.65 15.91 5.25
C PRO A 136 -4.00 14.52 5.32
N ASP A 137 -2.84 14.40 5.98
CA ASP A 137 -2.13 13.12 6.11
C ASP A 137 -2.88 12.15 7.04
N ALA A 138 -3.50 12.68 8.11
CA ALA A 138 -4.33 11.91 9.03
C ALA A 138 -5.54 11.29 8.30
N ARG A 139 -6.20 12.07 7.44
CA ARG A 139 -7.30 11.61 6.61
C ARG A 139 -6.82 10.60 5.58
N TRP A 140 -5.65 10.82 4.98
CA TRP A 140 -5.10 9.88 4.02
C TRP A 140 -4.74 8.55 4.66
N PHE A 141 -4.13 8.58 5.84
CA PHE A 141 -3.87 7.41 6.66
C PHE A 141 -5.16 6.66 7.00
N TYR A 142 -6.18 7.39 7.46
CA TYR A 142 -7.51 6.83 7.75
C TYR A 142 -8.08 6.11 6.54
N MET A 143 -8.03 6.74 5.36
CA MET A 143 -8.51 6.13 4.12
C MET A 143 -7.71 4.86 3.78
N ASN A 144 -6.38 4.87 3.88
CA ASN A 144 -5.55 3.70 3.64
C ASN A 144 -5.90 2.51 4.56
N VAL A 145 -6.17 2.78 5.83
CA VAL A 145 -6.46 1.73 6.82
C VAL A 145 -7.89 1.21 6.69
N THR A 146 -8.86 2.08 6.40
CA THR A 146 -10.29 1.74 6.48
C THR A 146 -10.95 1.47 5.13
N ALA A 147 -10.50 2.15 4.07
CA ALA A 147 -11.14 2.07 2.75
C ALA A 147 -10.44 1.10 1.79
N TYR A 148 -9.21 0.65 2.07
CA TYR A 148 -8.50 -0.31 1.22
C TYR A 148 -8.53 -1.71 1.84
N PHE A 149 -8.70 -2.73 1.01
CA PHE A 149 -8.43 -4.11 1.40
C PHE A 149 -7.11 -4.60 0.80
N LEU A 150 -6.44 -5.49 1.53
CA LEU A 150 -5.20 -6.12 1.10
C LEU A 150 -5.50 -7.45 0.41
N ALA A 151 -4.81 -7.74 -0.68
CA ALA A 151 -4.81 -9.03 -1.37
C ALA A 151 -3.37 -9.45 -1.72
N PHE A 152 -3.11 -10.75 -1.70
CA PHE A 152 -1.87 -11.32 -2.22
C PHE A 152 -2.11 -11.93 -3.59
N CYS A 153 -1.27 -11.62 -4.56
CA CYS A 153 -1.44 -12.07 -5.93
C CYS A 153 -0.16 -12.73 -6.45
N THR A 154 -0.33 -13.70 -7.34
CA THR A 154 0.75 -14.44 -8.00
C THR A 154 0.48 -14.47 -9.50
N PRO A 155 1.48 -14.62 -10.37
CA PRO A 155 1.22 -14.93 -11.77
C PRO A 155 0.59 -16.32 -11.91
N SER A 156 -0.38 -16.49 -12.80
CA SER A 156 -0.94 -17.82 -13.10
C SER A 156 -0.02 -18.66 -14.00
N ALA A 157 0.84 -18.01 -14.78
CA ALA A 157 1.77 -18.64 -15.69
C ALA A 157 3.20 -18.53 -15.14
N SER A 158 3.96 -19.63 -15.16
CA SER A 158 5.30 -19.70 -14.56
C SER A 158 6.38 -18.90 -15.30
N PHE A 159 6.11 -18.43 -16.52
CA PHE A 159 7.02 -17.58 -17.29
C PHE A 159 6.78 -16.08 -17.06
N GLU A 160 5.69 -15.73 -16.37
CA GLU A 160 5.37 -14.36 -15.99
C GLU A 160 6.08 -14.00 -14.69
N GLU A 161 6.36 -12.71 -14.50
CA GLU A 161 6.84 -12.20 -13.23
C GLU A 161 6.45 -10.74 -13.01
N PHE A 162 6.39 -10.33 -11.74
CA PHE A 162 6.30 -8.93 -11.36
C PHE A 162 7.70 -8.31 -11.36
N LEU A 163 7.83 -7.15 -11.99
CA LEU A 163 9.04 -6.35 -11.89
C LEU A 163 9.19 -5.82 -10.46
N LEU A 164 10.42 -5.78 -9.97
CA LEU A 164 10.75 -5.16 -8.69
C LEU A 164 11.46 -3.83 -8.93
N THR A 165 11.29 -2.89 -8.02
CA THR A 165 11.82 -1.53 -8.16
C THR A 165 12.35 -1.00 -6.83
N GLN A 166 13.15 0.06 -6.89
CA GLN A 166 13.65 0.71 -5.67
C GLN A 166 12.51 1.31 -4.83
N ASN A 167 11.43 1.72 -5.47
CA ASN A 167 10.24 2.29 -4.84
C ASN A 167 9.13 1.25 -4.61
N ALA A 168 9.51 -0.01 -4.32
CA ALA A 168 8.60 -1.17 -4.30
C ALA A 168 7.33 -0.99 -3.46
N TYR A 169 7.28 -0.09 -2.48
CA TYR A 169 6.12 0.12 -1.61
C TYR A 169 5.30 1.38 -1.92
N SER A 170 5.68 2.15 -2.95
CA SER A 170 5.04 3.42 -3.29
C SER A 170 4.45 3.47 -4.69
N ILE A 171 4.34 2.31 -5.34
CA ILE A 171 3.77 2.19 -6.68
C ILE A 171 2.25 2.26 -6.53
N LEU A 172 1.61 3.16 -7.27
CA LEU A 172 0.16 3.32 -7.20
C LEU A 172 -0.48 3.50 -8.57
N GLU A 173 -1.63 2.88 -8.80
CA GLU A 173 -2.54 3.33 -9.84
C GLU A 173 -3.43 4.43 -9.26
N ARG A 174 -3.62 5.52 -10.01
CA ARG A 174 -4.49 6.63 -9.61
C ARG A 174 -5.33 7.15 -10.75
N ILE A 175 -6.48 7.66 -10.36
CA ILE A 175 -7.24 8.64 -11.13
C ILE A 175 -6.56 9.98 -10.87
N ASN A 176 -6.24 10.71 -11.93
CA ASN A 176 -5.58 12.01 -11.83
C ASN A 176 -6.26 13.02 -12.76
N ASP A 177 -6.77 14.11 -12.19
CA ASP A 177 -7.40 15.21 -12.94
C ASP A 177 -6.39 16.15 -13.60
N GLY A 178 -5.09 15.89 -13.45
CA GLY A 178 -4.00 16.67 -14.03
C GLY A 178 -2.97 17.08 -12.99
N PRO A 179 -1.87 17.74 -13.40
CA PRO A 179 -0.87 18.29 -12.48
C PRO A 179 -1.53 19.20 -11.44
N ASP A 180 -1.14 19.04 -10.17
CA ASP A 180 -1.65 19.79 -9.01
C ASP A 180 -3.17 19.73 -8.77
N SER A 181 -3.85 18.81 -9.46
CA SER A 181 -5.27 18.58 -9.32
C SER A 181 -5.57 17.43 -8.36
N LYS A 182 -6.85 17.15 -8.20
CA LYS A 182 -7.32 16.05 -7.37
C LYS A 182 -6.89 14.71 -7.96
N TRP A 183 -6.41 13.84 -7.08
CA TRP A 183 -6.10 12.46 -7.42
C TRP A 183 -6.69 11.51 -6.39
N THR A 184 -7.01 10.29 -6.83
CA THR A 184 -7.45 9.19 -5.96
C THR A 184 -6.67 7.95 -6.34
N ALA A 185 -5.89 7.40 -5.40
CA ALA A 185 -5.31 6.07 -5.59
C ALA A 185 -6.42 5.03 -5.63
N THR A 186 -6.34 4.10 -6.59
CA THR A 186 -7.27 2.97 -6.73
C THR A 186 -6.60 1.68 -6.29
N HIS A 187 -5.31 1.55 -6.58
CA HIS A 187 -4.48 0.41 -6.19
C HIS A 187 -3.12 0.90 -5.70
N LEU A 188 -2.67 0.37 -4.56
CA LEU A 188 -1.29 0.46 -4.10
C LEU A 188 -0.66 -0.90 -4.31
N LEU A 189 0.46 -0.92 -5.02
CA LEU A 189 1.14 -2.11 -5.48
C LEU A 189 2.44 -2.25 -4.70
N SER A 190 2.68 -3.44 -4.15
CA SER A 190 3.92 -3.74 -3.46
C SER A 190 4.49 -5.10 -3.86
N PRO A 191 5.26 -5.15 -4.97
CA PRO A 191 5.95 -6.36 -5.40
C PRO A 191 6.90 -6.85 -4.30
N LEU A 192 6.69 -8.07 -3.81
CA LEU A 192 7.52 -8.66 -2.75
C LEU A 192 8.63 -9.53 -3.34
N THR A 193 8.29 -10.27 -4.39
CA THR A 193 9.18 -11.14 -5.17
C THR A 193 8.67 -11.17 -6.61
N PRO A 194 9.44 -11.72 -7.58
CA PRO A 194 8.95 -11.89 -8.94
C PRO A 194 7.64 -12.69 -9.04
N ASP A 195 7.31 -13.53 -8.04
CA ASP A 195 6.14 -14.40 -8.05
C ASP A 195 5.01 -13.95 -7.11
N LEU A 196 5.23 -12.89 -6.33
CA LEU A 196 4.30 -12.49 -5.26
C LEU A 196 4.25 -10.98 -5.12
N ILE A 197 3.03 -10.43 -5.18
CA ILE A 197 2.75 -9.01 -4.98
C ILE A 197 1.66 -8.83 -3.94
N MET A 198 1.77 -7.76 -3.15
CA MET A 198 0.66 -7.23 -2.36
C MET A 198 -0.08 -6.15 -3.15
N VAL A 199 -1.40 -6.23 -3.15
CA VAL A 199 -2.27 -5.22 -3.73
C VAL A 199 -3.18 -4.70 -2.63
N CYS A 200 -3.02 -3.42 -2.27
CA CYS A 200 -4.04 -2.72 -1.51
C CYS A 200 -5.00 -2.07 -2.49
N ARG A 201 -6.24 -2.54 -2.55
CA ARG A 201 -7.26 -2.07 -3.47
C ARG A 201 -8.33 -1.27 -2.74
N LEU A 202 -8.77 -0.16 -3.33
CA LEU A 202 -9.88 0.61 -2.81
C LEU A 202 -11.16 -0.26 -2.76
N GLY A 203 -11.68 -0.48 -1.56
CA GLY A 203 -12.77 -1.43 -1.29
C GLY A 203 -14.13 -1.03 -1.85
N PHE A 204 -14.27 0.23 -2.28
CA PHE A 204 -15.48 0.70 -2.98
C PHE A 204 -15.52 0.21 -4.44
N MET A 205 -14.40 -0.25 -5.00
CA MET A 205 -14.35 -0.71 -6.39
C MET A 205 -15.01 -2.07 -6.60
N PRO A 206 -15.51 -2.35 -7.83
CA PRO A 206 -16.08 -3.65 -8.19
C PRO A 206 -15.12 -4.82 -7.98
N HIS A 207 -15.38 -5.69 -7.01
CA HIS A 207 -14.51 -6.81 -6.66
C HIS A 207 -15.30 -8.11 -6.53
N ASN A 208 -14.58 -9.24 -6.59
CA ASN A 208 -15.18 -10.57 -6.49
C ASN A 208 -15.51 -10.85 -5.02
N SER A 209 -16.68 -10.43 -4.55
CA SER A 209 -17.20 -10.78 -3.23
C SER A 209 -18.31 -11.83 -3.34
N PRO A 210 -18.32 -12.88 -2.50
CA PRO A 210 -19.43 -13.82 -2.44
C PRO A 210 -20.78 -13.15 -2.07
N SER A 211 -20.74 -12.04 -1.34
CA SER A 211 -21.94 -11.25 -0.99
C SER A 211 -22.27 -10.15 -2.01
N GLY A 212 -21.47 -10.02 -3.08
CA GLY A 212 -21.49 -8.84 -3.96
C GLY A 212 -20.98 -7.58 -3.25
N LEU A 213 -20.98 -6.45 -3.98
CA LEU A 213 -20.71 -5.15 -3.38
C LEU A 213 -21.90 -4.69 -2.55
N HIS A 214 -21.60 -4.15 -1.38
CA HIS A 214 -22.59 -3.49 -0.55
C HIS A 214 -23.08 -2.20 -1.24
N PRO A 215 -24.38 -1.83 -1.17
CA PRO A 215 -24.91 -0.62 -1.83
C PRO A 215 -24.14 0.66 -1.46
N PHE A 216 -23.65 0.75 -0.22
CA PHE A 216 -22.79 1.85 0.23
C PHE A 216 -21.46 1.90 -0.53
N GLU A 217 -20.82 0.75 -0.78
CA GLU A 217 -19.55 0.68 -1.51
C GLU A 217 -19.74 1.15 -2.95
N SER A 218 -20.78 0.65 -3.62
CA SER A 218 -21.15 1.09 -4.97
C SER A 218 -21.45 2.58 -5.03
N PHE A 219 -22.21 3.11 -4.06
CA PHE A 219 -22.49 4.54 -3.97
C PHE A 219 -21.21 5.36 -3.77
N MET A 220 -20.32 4.94 -2.86
CA MET A 220 -19.04 5.61 -2.62
C MET A 220 -18.13 5.58 -3.86
N TRP A 221 -18.19 4.53 -4.67
CA TRP A 221 -17.47 4.47 -5.94
C TRP A 221 -18.03 5.48 -6.95
N GLU A 222 -19.35 5.55 -7.11
CA GLU A 222 -19.97 6.57 -7.98
C GLU A 222 -19.64 7.99 -7.54
N VAL A 223 -19.69 8.27 -6.23
CA VAL A 223 -19.26 9.56 -5.66
C VAL A 223 -17.79 9.84 -5.98
N THR A 224 -16.92 8.84 -5.83
CA THR A 224 -15.49 8.97 -6.15
C THR A 224 -15.31 9.37 -7.62
N LYS A 225 -15.95 8.63 -8.55
CA LYS A 225 -15.88 8.93 -9.98
C LYS A 225 -16.43 10.31 -10.33
N ALA A 226 -17.61 10.67 -9.80
CA ALA A 226 -18.25 11.96 -10.05
C ALA A 226 -17.46 13.16 -9.50
N SER A 227 -16.58 12.89 -8.53
CA SER A 227 -15.76 13.91 -7.89
C SER A 227 -14.46 14.22 -8.64
N HIS A 228 -14.23 13.55 -9.78
CA HIS A 228 -13.13 13.79 -10.71
C HIS A 228 -13.65 14.42 -12.00
N THR A 229 -12.93 15.41 -12.52
CA THR A 229 -13.28 16.12 -13.76
C THR A 229 -12.84 15.37 -15.01
N TYR A 230 -11.78 14.55 -14.90
CA TYR A 230 -11.36 13.67 -15.96
C TYR A 230 -12.34 12.49 -16.03
N CYS A 231 -13.07 12.39 -17.14
CA CYS A 231 -14.00 11.31 -17.36
C CYS A 231 -13.21 9.99 -17.40
N LEU A 232 -13.33 9.20 -16.33
CA LEU A 232 -12.76 7.86 -16.24
C LEU A 232 -13.23 7.02 -17.43
N LYS A 233 -12.36 6.87 -18.43
CA LYS A 233 -12.32 5.62 -19.18
C LYS A 233 -11.56 4.67 -18.27
N GLU A 234 -12.30 3.82 -17.54
CA GLU A 234 -11.88 2.71 -16.66
C GLU A 234 -10.41 2.67 -16.24
N THR A 235 -10.14 2.59 -14.92
CA THR A 235 -8.75 2.37 -14.47
C THR A 235 -8.20 1.05 -15.03
N LEU A 236 -6.89 0.99 -15.33
CA LEU A 236 -6.25 -0.17 -15.95
C LEU A 236 -6.48 -1.45 -15.14
N LEU A 237 -6.55 -1.33 -13.81
CA LEU A 237 -6.77 -2.42 -12.87
C LEU A 237 -8.20 -2.47 -12.30
N GLU A 238 -9.18 -1.75 -12.87
CA GLU A 238 -10.55 -1.72 -12.36
C GLU A 238 -11.18 -3.12 -12.25
N ALA A 239 -10.91 -3.98 -13.24
CA ALA A 239 -11.42 -5.35 -13.29
C ALA A 239 -10.44 -6.37 -12.70
N LEU A 240 -9.50 -5.97 -11.85
CA LEU A 240 -8.52 -6.89 -11.24
C LEU A 240 -9.27 -7.99 -10.43
N PRO A 241 -9.04 -9.29 -10.71
CA PRO A 241 -9.84 -10.39 -10.17
C PRO A 241 -9.36 -10.78 -8.77
N VAL A 242 -9.47 -9.86 -7.83
CA VAL A 242 -9.07 -10.04 -6.42
C VAL A 242 -10.27 -9.85 -5.51
N SER A 243 -10.25 -10.54 -4.36
CA SER A 243 -11.24 -10.41 -3.30
C SER A 243 -10.59 -9.95 -2.00
N ASN A 244 -11.41 -9.44 -1.10
CA ASN A 244 -11.00 -9.21 0.28
C ASN A 244 -10.72 -10.55 1.00
N ALA A 245 -10.00 -10.49 2.11
CA ALA A 245 -9.74 -11.63 2.97
C ALA A 245 -11.02 -12.15 3.63
N GLY A 246 -11.09 -13.46 3.82
CA GLY A 246 -12.02 -14.05 4.78
C GLY A 246 -11.65 -13.65 6.20
N ASN A 247 -12.55 -13.86 7.17
CA ASN A 247 -12.27 -13.57 8.56
C ASN A 247 -12.98 -14.54 9.51
N SER A 248 -12.48 -14.63 10.74
CA SER A 248 -12.96 -15.56 11.77
C SER A 248 -14.17 -15.08 12.57
N TYR A 249 -14.71 -13.89 12.30
CA TYR A 249 -15.72 -13.24 13.16
C TYR A 249 -17.04 -12.92 12.43
N THR A 250 -17.12 -13.16 11.12
CA THR A 250 -18.34 -13.04 10.32
C THR A 250 -18.60 -14.28 9.50
N THR A 251 -19.86 -14.50 9.12
CA THR A 251 -20.27 -15.50 8.14
C THR A 251 -21.30 -14.89 7.19
N ILE A 252 -21.60 -15.59 6.09
CA ILE A 252 -22.63 -15.16 5.13
C ILE A 252 -23.86 -16.03 5.31
N VAL A 253 -25.00 -15.41 5.64
CA VAL A 253 -26.31 -16.06 5.73
C VAL A 253 -27.23 -15.38 4.73
N ASN A 254 -27.73 -16.13 3.75
CA ASN A 254 -28.60 -15.61 2.67
C ASN A 254 -28.00 -14.40 1.92
N GLY A 255 -26.69 -14.42 1.66
CA GLY A 255 -25.98 -13.31 0.99
C GLY A 255 -25.66 -12.12 1.88
N VAL A 256 -26.05 -12.13 3.16
CA VAL A 256 -25.79 -11.04 4.11
C VAL A 256 -24.66 -11.45 5.05
N VAL A 257 -23.69 -10.55 5.24
CA VAL A 257 -22.62 -10.71 6.21
C VAL A 257 -23.18 -10.50 7.62
N VAL A 258 -23.09 -11.52 8.48
CA VAL A 258 -23.55 -11.49 9.87
C VAL A 258 -22.40 -11.86 10.83
N PRO A 259 -22.35 -11.27 12.04
CA PRO A 259 -21.36 -11.67 13.05
C PRO A 259 -21.55 -13.13 13.51
N LEU A 260 -20.44 -13.84 13.74
CA LEU A 260 -20.45 -15.21 14.29
C LEU A 260 -20.60 -15.25 15.82
N LEU A 261 -20.12 -14.22 16.51
CA LEU A 261 -20.20 -14.05 17.94
C LEU A 261 -21.00 -12.79 18.25
N ASP A 262 -21.68 -12.78 19.40
CA ASP A 262 -22.22 -11.54 19.95
C ASP A 262 -21.05 -10.58 20.23
N SER A 263 -21.26 -9.31 19.86
CA SER A 263 -20.40 -8.16 20.14
C SER A 263 -19.87 -8.13 21.58
N SER A 264 -20.68 -8.57 22.56
CA SER A 264 -20.32 -8.59 23.99
C SER A 264 -19.26 -9.62 24.37
N THR A 265 -19.09 -10.69 23.57
CA THR A 265 -18.14 -11.79 23.82
C THR A 265 -16.96 -11.80 22.86
N ARG A 266 -17.03 -10.98 21.81
CA ARG A 266 -15.98 -10.87 20.80
C ARG A 266 -14.72 -10.29 21.42
N ARG A 267 -13.58 -10.87 21.02
CA ARG A 267 -12.24 -10.45 21.40
C ARG A 267 -11.47 -10.07 20.13
N PRO A 268 -11.50 -8.78 19.71
CA PRO A 268 -10.92 -8.34 18.44
C PRO A 268 -9.45 -8.69 18.27
N GLU A 269 -8.69 -8.78 19.37
CA GLU A 269 -7.28 -9.17 19.38
C GLU A 269 -7.04 -10.63 18.92
N LYS A 270 -8.09 -11.46 18.96
CA LYS A 270 -8.06 -12.86 18.51
C LYS A 270 -8.56 -13.05 17.09
N ASP A 271 -9.02 -11.99 16.44
CA ASP A 271 -9.53 -12.08 15.08
C ASP A 271 -8.43 -12.51 14.11
N GLN A 272 -8.79 -13.43 13.21
CA GLN A 272 -7.94 -13.93 12.16
C GLN A 272 -8.54 -13.57 10.80
N PHE A 273 -7.64 -13.36 9.83
CA PHE A 273 -7.94 -13.05 8.45
C PHE A 273 -7.28 -14.09 7.56
N PHE A 274 -8.06 -14.62 6.62
CA PHE A 274 -7.66 -15.68 5.71
C PHE A 274 -7.46 -15.09 4.32
N PHE A 275 -6.21 -15.02 3.86
CA PHE A 275 -5.87 -14.40 2.59
C PHE A 275 -5.50 -15.46 1.55
N PRO A 276 -6.37 -15.72 0.55
CA PRO A 276 -6.00 -16.58 -0.56
C PRO A 276 -4.93 -15.93 -1.44
N PHE A 277 -4.11 -16.77 -2.10
CA PHE A 277 -3.20 -16.33 -3.15
C PHE A 277 -3.94 -16.26 -4.49
N HIS A 278 -4.27 -15.05 -4.94
CA HIS A 278 -5.01 -14.83 -6.18
C HIS A 278 -4.08 -15.00 -7.39
N GLN A 279 -4.35 -16.03 -8.21
CA GLN A 279 -3.61 -16.23 -9.46
C GLN A 279 -4.10 -15.28 -10.53
N LEU A 280 -3.21 -14.40 -10.99
CA LEU A 280 -3.50 -13.39 -12.00
C LEU A 280 -3.17 -13.91 -13.40
N PRO A 281 -4.13 -13.86 -14.34
CA PRO A 281 -3.85 -14.05 -15.75
C PRO A 281 -2.78 -13.07 -16.25
N THR A 282 -1.99 -13.49 -17.25
CA THR A 282 -0.97 -12.68 -17.95
C THR A 282 -1.41 -11.24 -18.19
N LYS A 283 -2.64 -11.02 -18.67
CA LYS A 283 -3.14 -9.66 -18.96
C LYS A 283 -3.05 -8.70 -17.76
N TYR A 284 -3.26 -9.17 -16.52
CA TYR A 284 -3.20 -8.33 -15.33
C TYR A 284 -1.78 -8.22 -14.77
N VAL A 285 -0.97 -9.27 -14.90
CA VAL A 285 0.47 -9.20 -14.56
C VAL A 285 1.14 -8.12 -15.41
N GLN A 286 0.86 -8.12 -16.72
CA GLN A 286 1.41 -7.14 -17.65
C GLN A 286 0.90 -5.72 -17.36
N ARG A 287 -0.38 -5.54 -17.06
CA ARG A 287 -0.93 -4.23 -16.63
C ARG A 287 -0.29 -3.71 -15.34
N ILE A 288 -0.07 -4.59 -14.35
CA ILE A 288 0.65 -4.25 -13.13
C ILE A 288 2.08 -3.80 -13.47
N ASN A 289 2.79 -4.55 -14.32
CA ASN A 289 4.13 -4.17 -14.76
C ASN A 289 4.14 -2.84 -15.52
N SER A 290 3.12 -2.51 -16.32
CA SER A 290 2.97 -1.19 -16.95
C SER A 290 2.84 -0.07 -15.92
N VAL A 291 2.04 -0.27 -14.84
CA VAL A 291 1.92 0.72 -13.75
C VAL A 291 3.25 0.89 -13.00
N ILE A 292 4.00 -0.21 -12.82
CA ILE A 292 5.33 -0.19 -12.21
C ILE A 292 6.28 0.64 -13.09
N LEU A 293 6.37 0.33 -14.39
CA LEU A 293 7.23 0.99 -15.37
C LEU A 293 6.92 2.50 -15.51
N GLU A 294 5.64 2.88 -15.51
CA GLU A 294 5.25 4.29 -15.57
C GLU A 294 5.81 5.10 -14.38
N GLN A 295 5.98 4.44 -13.23
CA GLN A 295 6.50 5.05 -12.01
C GLN A 295 7.98 4.81 -11.78
N THR A 296 8.71 4.26 -12.77
CA THR A 296 10.16 4.09 -12.67
C THR A 296 10.95 5.22 -13.32
N HIS A 297 10.31 6.20 -13.96
CA HIS A 297 11.01 7.33 -14.59
C HIS A 297 11.87 8.15 -13.60
N SER A 298 11.53 8.13 -12.31
CA SER A 298 12.24 8.85 -11.25
C SER A 298 13.20 7.96 -10.44
N ILE A 299 13.36 6.67 -10.79
CA ILE A 299 14.23 5.74 -10.06
C ILE A 299 15.32 5.16 -10.97
N ALA A 300 16.43 4.73 -10.39
CA ALA A 300 17.61 4.34 -11.16
C ALA A 300 17.60 2.87 -11.63
N MET A 301 16.76 2.01 -11.04
CA MET A 301 16.86 0.56 -11.23
C MET A 301 15.51 -0.15 -11.25
N VAL A 302 15.37 -1.05 -12.23
CA VAL A 302 14.33 -2.08 -12.30
C VAL A 302 15.02 -3.44 -12.19
N VAL A 303 14.49 -4.31 -11.35
CA VAL A 303 15.01 -5.65 -11.11
C VAL A 303 14.03 -6.67 -11.68
N TYR A 304 14.59 -7.60 -12.44
CA TYR A 304 13.88 -8.67 -13.11
C TYR A 304 14.68 -9.96 -12.92
N ARG A 305 14.00 -11.11 -13.01
CA ARG A 305 14.63 -12.44 -12.92
C ARG A 305 14.80 -13.05 -14.31
N SER A 306 13.92 -12.73 -15.26
CA SER A 306 13.94 -13.31 -16.61
C SER A 306 13.97 -12.22 -17.68
N GLU A 307 14.99 -12.22 -18.54
CA GLU A 307 15.08 -11.31 -19.69
C GLU A 307 13.85 -11.40 -20.59
N LYS A 308 13.32 -12.62 -20.77
CA LYS A 308 12.13 -12.86 -21.57
C LYS A 308 10.89 -12.22 -20.95
N ALA A 309 10.75 -12.31 -19.63
CA ALA A 309 9.61 -11.72 -18.93
C ALA A 309 9.70 -10.18 -18.92
N LEU A 310 10.91 -9.64 -18.74
CA LEU A 310 11.17 -8.20 -18.92
C LEU A 310 10.81 -7.75 -20.34
N GLN A 311 11.26 -8.47 -21.36
CA GLN A 311 10.94 -8.15 -22.76
C GLN A 311 9.42 -8.13 -22.99
N GLN A 312 8.69 -9.09 -22.43
CA GLN A 312 7.23 -9.11 -22.50
C GLN A 312 6.60 -7.90 -21.81
N ALA A 313 7.09 -7.52 -20.62
CA ALA A 313 6.66 -6.31 -19.92
C ALA A 313 6.89 -5.03 -20.71
N LEU A 314 8.06 -4.90 -21.34
CA LEU A 314 8.41 -3.75 -22.17
C LEU A 314 7.63 -3.68 -23.49
N LEU A 315 7.23 -4.82 -24.06
CA LEU A 315 6.41 -4.88 -25.27
C LEU A 315 4.92 -4.61 -24.97
N ALA A 316 4.48 -4.88 -23.75
CA ALA A 316 3.10 -4.65 -23.30
C ALA A 316 2.86 -3.22 -22.80
N TYR A 317 3.91 -2.54 -22.33
CA TYR A 317 3.94 -1.11 -21.97
C TYR A 317 3.94 -0.24 -23.24
#